data_AF-H3ZPV8-F1
#
_entry.id   AF-H3ZPV8-F1
#
_cell.length_a   1.000
_cell.length_b   1.000
_cell.length_c   1.000
_cell.angle_alpha   90.00
_cell.angle_beta   90.00
_cell.angle_gamma   90.00
#
_symmetry.space_group_name_H-M   'P 1'
#
loop_
_entity.id
_entity.type
_entity.pdbx_description
1 polymer ?
#
loop_
_entity_poly.entity_id
_entity_poly.type
_entity_poly.pdbx_seq_one_letter_code
_entity_poly.pdbx_strand_id
1 'polypeptide(L)' 'MTRVFKVKAKISQEVPEFGKGVRYVSLLVLADDESDVKVFAEKYFQEEGLKKENVEILDIEEIKFKKGGVLGVIIG' A
#
# COMPACT_ATOMS: atom_id res chain seq x y z
N MET A 1 9.16 -3.14 17.91
CA MET A 1 7.93 -2.56 18.51
C MET A 1 7.11 -2.13 17.34
N THR A 2 5.94 -2.75 17.18
CA THR A 2 5.17 -2.68 15.94
C THR A 2 4.56 -1.29 15.75
N ARG A 3 4.73 -0.73 14.54
CA ARG A 3 4.28 0.60 14.11
C ARG A 3 3.40 0.47 12.88
N VAL A 4 2.63 1.50 12.58
CA VAL A 4 1.81 1.54 11.36
C VAL A 4 2.45 2.48 10.36
N PHE A 5 2.50 2.04 9.12
CA PHE A 5 3.03 2.79 8.01
C PHE A 5 1.95 2.96 6.95
N LYS A 6 1.90 4.15 6.36
CA LYS A 6 1.11 4.43 5.16
C LYS A 6 2.00 4.26 3.94
N VAL A 7 1.64 3.36 3.04
CA VAL A 7 2.33 3.17 1.77
C VAL A 7 1.47 3.77 0.67
N LYS A 8 1.99 4.74 -0.07
CA LYS A 8 1.36 5.22 -1.30
C LYS A 8 2.01 4.51 -2.48
N ALA A 9 1.19 3.89 -3.32
CA ALA A 9 1.67 3.26 -4.54
C ALA A 9 0.85 3.72 -5.75
N LYS A 10 1.52 3.80 -6.89
CA LYS A 10 0.93 4.00 -8.19
C LYS A 10 0.85 2.65 -8.89
N ILE A 11 -0.34 2.31 -9.37
CA ILE A 11 -0.63 1.10 -10.14
C ILE A 11 -0.91 1.52 -11.58
N SER A 12 -0.09 1.06 -12.51
CA SER A 12 -0.21 1.28 -13.95
C SER A 12 -0.56 -0.05 -14.61
N GLN A 13 -1.83 -0.44 -14.56
CA GLN A 13 -2.29 -1.70 -15.14
C GLN A 13 -3.43 -1.46 -16.13
N GLU A 14 -3.47 -2.30 -17.17
CA GLU A 14 -4.59 -2.38 -18.09
C GLU A 14 -5.73 -3.11 -17.38
N VAL A 15 -6.79 -2.37 -17.05
CA VAL A 15 -8.00 -2.94 -16.44
C VAL A 15 -8.96 -3.26 -17.58
N PRO A 16 -9.41 -4.53 -17.74
CA PRO A 16 -10.20 -4.96 -18.90
C PRO A 16 -11.44 -4.10 -19.19
N GLU A 17 -12.07 -3.52 -18.17
CA GLU A 17 -13.26 -2.68 -18.30
C GLU A 17 -12.99 -1.19 -18.57
N PHE A 18 -11.76 -0.70 -18.39
CA PHE A 18 -11.46 0.74 -18.42
C PHE A 18 -10.22 1.13 -19.26
N GLY A 19 -9.54 0.16 -19.88
CA GLY A 19 -8.31 0.40 -20.64
C GLY A 19 -7.08 0.62 -19.74
N LYS A 20 -6.01 1.20 -20.30
CA LYS A 20 -4.80 1.56 -19.53
C LYS A 20 -5.10 2.73 -18.61
N GLY A 21 -5.16 2.47 -17.31
CA GLY A 21 -5.38 3.49 -16.28
C GLY A 21 -4.24 3.54 -15.28
N VAL A 22 -3.85 4.76 -14.89
CA VAL A 22 -2.98 4.97 -13.72
C VAL A 22 -3.89 5.19 -12.52
N ARG A 23 -3.80 4.32 -11.51
CA ARG A 23 -4.50 4.46 -10.23
C ARG A 23 -3.50 4.67 -9.10
N TYR A 24 -3.93 5.37 -8.06
CA TYR A 24 -3.14 5.56 -6.85
C TYR A 24 -3.85 4.87 -5.69
N VAL A 25 -3.11 4.08 -4.92
CA VAL A 25 -3.62 3.34 -3.77
C VAL A 25 -2.82 3.70 -2.53
N SER A 26 -3.50 3.66 -1.39
CA SER A 26 -2.86 3.79 -0.08
C SER A 26 -3.08 2.50 0.70
N LEU A 27 -2.00 1.85 1.11
CA LEU A 27 -2.03 0.72 2.04
C LEU A 27 -1.64 1.18 3.43
N LEU A 28 -2.23 0.54 4.44
CA LEU A 28 -1.81 0.66 5.83
C LEU A 28 -1.17 -0.65 6.24
N VAL A 29 0.10 -0.59 6.63
CA VAL A 29 0.91 -1.76 6.94
C VAL A 29 1.37 -1.67 8.38
N LEU A 30 1.14 -2.74 9.13
CA LEU A 30 1.60 -2.90 10.50
C LEU A 30 2.93 -3.68 10.46
N ALA A 31 4.05 -3.06 10.85
CA ALA A 31 5.39 -3.64 10.76
C ALA A 31 6.32 -3.10 11.85
N ASP A 32 7.45 -3.77 12.10
CA ASP A 32 8.46 -3.29 13.08
C ASP A 32 9.39 -2.20 12.49
N ASP A 33 9.69 -2.28 11.19
CA ASP A 33 10.48 -1.27 10.46
C ASP A 33 10.04 -1.09 8.99
N GLU A 34 10.56 -0.05 8.34
CA GLU A 34 10.21 0.35 6.96
C GLU A 34 10.61 -0.69 5.89
N SER A 35 11.66 -1.48 6.15
CA SER A 35 12.13 -2.51 5.22
C SER A 35 11.08 -3.61 5.09
N ASP A 36 10.50 -4.03 6.22
CA ASP A 36 9.40 -4.99 6.27
C ASP A 36 8.14 -4.46 5.57
N VAL A 37 7.86 -3.16 5.70
CA VAL A 37 6.71 -2.52 5.06
C VAL A 37 6.74 -2.67 3.55
N LYS A 38 7.91 -2.45 2.94
CA LYS A 38 8.08 -2.60 1.50
C LYS A 38 7.85 -4.04 1.06
N VAL A 39 8.37 -5.00 1.80
CA VAL A 39 8.19 -6.44 1.51
C VAL A 39 6.70 -6.83 1.60
N PHE A 40 6.00 -6.37 2.64
CA PHE A 40 4.57 -6.65 2.79
C PHE A 40 3.71 -5.98 1.71
N ALA A 41 4.00 -4.73 1.37
CA ALA A 41 3.29 -4.03 0.31
C ALA A 41 3.49 -4.72 -1.06
N GLU A 42 4.73 -5.07 -1.40
CA GLU A 42 5.03 -5.80 -2.65
C GLU A 42 4.31 -7.17 -2.69
N LYS A 43 4.32 -7.90 -1.57
CA LYS A 43 3.63 -9.19 -1.47
C LYS A 43 2.10 -9.05 -1.64
N TYR A 44 1.49 -8.07 -0.98
CA TYR A 44 0.05 -7.78 -1.11
C TYR A 44 -0.32 -7.52 -2.56
N PHE A 45 0.44 -6.67 -3.27
CA PHE A 45 0.15 -6.37 -4.67
C PHE A 45 0.31 -7.58 -5.59
N GLN A 46 1.28 -8.46 -5.31
CA GLN A 46 1.40 -9.73 -6.05
C GLN A 46 0.22 -10.66 -5.81
N GLU A 47 -0.28 -10.76 -4.58
CA GLU A 47 -1.47 -11.56 -4.22
C GLU A 47 -2.73 -11.02 -4.90
N GLU A 48 -2.85 -9.70 -5.05
CA GLU A 48 -3.91 -9.02 -5.83
C GLU A 48 -3.74 -9.15 -7.35
N GLY A 49 -2.75 -9.90 -7.83
CA GLY A 49 -2.50 -10.14 -9.24
C GLY A 49 -1.87 -8.95 -9.98
N LEU A 50 -1.33 -7.98 -9.26
CA LEU A 50 -0.61 -6.84 -9.85
C LEU A 50 0.85 -7.22 -10.08
N LYS A 51 1.32 -7.04 -11.32
CA LYS A 51 2.73 -7.27 -11.65
C LYS A 51 3.59 -6.17 -11.03
N LYS A 52 4.78 -6.53 -10.54
CA LYS A 52 5.73 -5.59 -9.92
C LYS A 52 6.11 -4.43 -10.86
N GLU A 53 6.21 -4.67 -12.17
CA GLU A 53 6.46 -3.64 -13.18
C GLU A 53 5.34 -2.59 -13.31
N ASN A 54 4.14 -2.95 -12.87
CA ASN A 54 2.97 -2.07 -12.88
C ASN A 54 2.81 -1.32 -11.55
N VAL A 55 3.62 -1.61 -10.54
CA VAL A 55 3.47 -1.03 -9.19
C VAL A 55 4.71 -0.25 -8.82
N GLU A 56 4.53 1.04 -8.54
CA GLU A 56 5.57 1.95 -8.09
C GLU A 56 5.21 2.45 -6.70
N ILE A 57 5.98 2.05 -5.67
CA ILE A 57 5.85 2.62 -4.34
C ILE A 57 6.44 4.03 -4.36
N LEU A 58 5.60 5.02 -4.10
CA LEU A 58 5.97 6.43 -4.16
C LEU A 58 6.50 6.94 -2.82
N ASP A 59 5.91 6.45 -1.73
CA ASP A 59 6.10 7.02 -0.40
C ASP A 59 5.74 5.99 0.69
N ILE A 60 6.52 5.96 1.76
CA ILE A 60 6.26 5.20 2.97
C ILE A 60 6.42 6.14 4.16
N GLU A 61 5.34 6.34 4.92
CA GLU A 61 5.33 7.24 6.06
C GLU A 61 4.91 6.51 7.33
N GLU A 62 5.71 6.59 8.40
CA GLU A 62 5.32 6.10 9.72
C GLU A 62 4.21 7.00 10.31
N ILE A 63 3.04 6.42 10.59
CA ILE A 63 1.95 7.13 11.23
C ILE A 63 2.19 7.17 12.74
N LYS A 64 2.54 8.35 13.24
CA LYS A 64 2.74 8.59 14.69
C LYS A 64 1.41 8.84 15.39
N PHE A 65 0.86 7.84 16.07
CA PHE A 65 -0.35 8.01 16.88
C PHE A 65 -0.04 8.64 18.24
N LYS A 66 -0.71 9.75 18.56
CA LYS A 66 -0.77 10.29 19.92
C LYS A 66 -2.05 9.80 20.60
N LYS A 67 -2.03 8.57 21.12
CA LYS A 67 -3.11 7.86 21.86
C LYS A 67 -4.43 7.65 21.11
N GLY A 68 -4.78 6.37 20.89
CA GLY A 68 -6.13 5.86 20.60
C GLY A 68 -6.79 6.42 19.33
N GLY A 69 -6.73 5.68 18.23
CA GLY A 69 -7.43 6.04 16.99
C GLY A 69 -7.75 4.81 16.14
N VAL A 70 -8.90 4.85 15.47
CA VAL A 70 -9.26 3.84 14.46
C VAL A 70 -8.25 3.92 13.33
N LEU A 71 -7.53 2.82 13.08
CA LEU A 71 -6.48 2.74 12.07
C LEU A 71 -7.04 2.72 10.64
N GLY A 72 -8.28 2.26 10.47
CA GLY A 72 -9.01 2.39 9.21
C GLY A 72 -10.34 1.64 9.22
N VAL A 73 -11.23 2.05 8.33
CA VAL A 73 -12.35 1.25 7.82
C VAL A 73 -12.22 1.28 6.30
N ILE A 74 -12.08 0.09 5.69
CA ILE A 74 -12.02 -0.06 4.24
C ILE A 74 -13.46 -0.19 3.74
N ILE A 75 -13.92 0.75 2.91
CA ILE A 75 -15.19 0.65 2.18
C ILE A 75 -14.88 0.95 0.72
N GLY A 76 -15.42 0.11 -0.17
CA GLY A 76 -15.04 -0.03 -1.58
C GLY A 76 -15.31 1.14 -2.51
#